data_AF-A0A9W7H1D7-F1
#
_entry.id   AF-A0A9W7H1D7-F1
#
_cell.length_a   1.000
_cell.length_b   1.000
_cell.length_c   1.000
_cell.angle_alpha   90.00
_cell.angle_beta   90.00
_cell.angle_gamma   90.00
#
_symmetry.space_group_name_H-M   'P 1'
#
loop_
_entity.id
_entity.type
_entity.pdbx_description
1 polymer ?
#
loop_
_entity_poly.entity_id
_entity_poly.type
_entity_poly.pdbx_seq_one_letter_code
_entity_poly.pdbx_strand_id
1 'polypeptide(L)'
;MAVHSSLFVTNQINKKELEFLESYPEFLYWSALIVRLQDDLGTSSEELKRGDVAKSIQCYMHENGVSEEAARRHIKNVVREAWKMLNVQRLRGGASPLSQAVSGSLLNLVRGAHCFYQHGDGHGSQNHLTKHHALSLLFDPIPLYNFTS
;
A
#
# COMPACT_ATOMS: atom_id res chain seq x y z
N MET A 1 2.92 11.14 -1.02
CA MET A 1 1.81 10.90 -0.07
C MET A 1 2.28 10.55 1.33
N ALA A 2 3.11 9.53 1.53
CA ALA A 2 3.56 9.07 2.86
C ALA A 2 4.15 10.16 3.78
N VAL A 3 5.10 10.96 3.28
CA VAL A 3 5.71 12.08 4.04
C VAL A 3 4.70 13.20 4.34
N HIS A 4 3.76 13.44 3.41
CA HIS A 4 2.69 14.41 3.64
C HIS A 4 1.68 13.92 4.69
N SER A 5 1.31 12.64 4.67
CA SER A 5 0.40 12.09 5.69
C SER A 5 1.00 12.14 7.09
N SER A 6 2.31 11.95 7.26
CA SER A 6 2.96 12.03 8.57
C SER A 6 2.94 13.43 9.20
N LEU A 7 2.74 14.49 8.41
CA LEU A 7 2.56 15.86 8.93
C LEU A 7 1.18 16.05 9.62
N PHE A 8 0.19 15.23 9.24
CA PHE A 8 -1.20 15.31 9.71
C PHE A 8 -1.60 14.14 10.62
N VAL A 9 -0.67 13.23 10.94
CA VAL A 9 -0.87 12.25 12.02
C VAL A 9 -1.01 13.03 13.33
N THR A 10 -1.85 12.53 14.25
CA THR A 10 -2.29 13.23 15.46
C THR A 10 -1.16 13.74 16.38
N ASN A 11 0.07 13.26 16.19
CA ASN A 11 1.29 13.87 16.72
C ASN A 11 2.09 14.49 15.58
N GLN A 12 2.43 15.77 15.70
CA GLN A 12 3.30 16.45 14.74
C GLN A 12 4.61 15.67 14.59
N ILE A 13 4.98 15.36 13.34
CA ILE A 13 6.30 14.82 13.02
C ILE A 13 7.36 15.82 13.49
N ASN A 14 8.35 15.35 14.24
CA ASN A 14 9.45 16.20 14.66
C ASN A 14 10.55 16.26 13.57
N LYS A 15 11.45 17.24 13.67
CA LYS A 15 12.53 17.44 12.69
C LYS A 15 13.38 16.19 12.44
N LYS A 16 13.72 15.42 13.49
CA LYS A 16 14.52 14.19 13.34
C LYS A 16 13.77 13.09 12.59
N GLU A 17 12.47 12.96 12.83
CA GLU A 17 11.62 12.02 12.10
C GLU A 17 11.51 12.42 10.61
N LEU A 18 11.36 13.72 10.33
CA LEU A 18 11.30 14.23 8.95
C LEU A 18 12.62 13.99 8.21
N GLU A 19 13.74 14.40 8.80
CA GLU A 19 15.09 14.17 8.24
C GLU A 19 15.34 12.67 8.00
N PHE A 20 14.88 11.82 8.93
CA PHE A 20 14.97 10.38 8.75
C PHE A 20 14.13 9.88 7.58
N LEU A 21 12.88 10.34 7.40
CA LEU A 21 12.07 9.97 6.23
C LEU A 21 12.65 10.49 4.91
N GLU A 22 13.20 11.70 4.90
CA GLU A 22 13.89 12.30 3.75
C GLU A 22 15.16 11.54 3.36
N SER A 23 15.78 10.82 4.30
CA SER A 23 16.89 9.90 4.00
C SER A 23 16.46 8.62 3.27
N TYR A 24 15.17 8.44 2.98
CA TYR A 24 14.59 7.25 2.34
C TYR A 24 14.98 5.95 3.05
N PRO A 25 14.57 5.77 4.32
CA PRO A 25 14.95 4.61 5.10
C PRO A 25 14.31 3.35 4.50
N GLU A 26 14.94 2.19 4.71
CA GLU A 26 14.45 0.91 4.18
C GLU A 26 12.97 0.67 4.49
N PHE A 27 12.51 1.07 5.70
CA PHE A 27 11.11 0.98 6.09
C PHE A 27 10.17 1.74 5.14
N LEU A 28 10.52 2.98 4.75
CA LEU A 28 9.75 3.78 3.80
C LEU A 28 9.86 3.20 2.39
N TYR A 29 11.05 2.77 2.00
CA TYR A 29 11.28 2.13 0.70
C TYR A 29 10.41 0.88 0.49
N TRP A 30 10.45 -0.08 1.42
CA TRP A 30 9.65 -1.31 1.32
C TRP A 30 8.15 -1.01 1.34
N SER A 31 7.73 -0.02 2.14
CA SER A 31 6.33 0.44 2.15
C SER A 31 5.91 0.99 0.78
N ALA A 32 6.70 1.89 0.20
CA ALA A 32 6.43 2.50 -1.09
C ALA A 32 6.44 1.46 -2.22
N LEU A 33 7.39 0.51 -2.18
CA LEU A 33 7.47 -0.58 -3.15
C LEU A 33 6.21 -1.44 -3.13
N ILE A 34 5.72 -1.84 -1.95
CA ILE A 34 4.49 -2.64 -1.85
C ILE A 34 3.30 -1.85 -2.40
N VAL A 35 3.15 -0.58 -2.01
CA VAL A 35 2.04 0.27 -2.49
C VAL A 35 2.06 0.37 -4.01
N ARG A 36 3.22 0.64 -4.61
CA ARG A 36 3.39 0.71 -6.07
C ARG A 36 3.06 -0.62 -6.75
N LEU A 37 3.59 -1.73 -6.27
CA LEU A 37 3.35 -3.02 -6.91
C LEU A 37 1.90 -3.50 -6.75
N GLN A 38 1.20 -3.11 -5.68
CA GLN A 38 -0.24 -3.37 -5.55
C GLN A 38 -1.05 -2.58 -6.56
N ASP A 39 -0.76 -1.27 -6.70
CA ASP A 39 -1.35 -0.40 -7.71
C ASP A 39 -1.15 -1.00 -9.11
N ASP A 40 0.10 -1.24 -9.51
CA ASP A 40 0.44 -1.82 -10.82
C ASP A 40 -0.27 -3.18 -11.06
N LEU A 41 -0.42 -4.03 -10.02
CA LEU A 41 -1.17 -5.29 -10.13
C LEU A 41 -2.66 -5.06 -10.40
N GLY A 42 -3.27 -4.04 -9.78
CA GLY A 42 -4.68 -3.72 -9.90
C GLY A 42 -5.06 -2.91 -11.15
N THR A 43 -4.16 -2.07 -11.65
CA THR A 43 -4.48 -1.04 -12.66
C THR A 43 -3.89 -1.28 -14.05
N SER A 44 -2.78 -2.04 -14.14
CA SER A 44 -1.93 -2.10 -15.35
C SER A 44 -2.66 -2.42 -16.65
N SER A 45 -3.64 -3.33 -16.65
CA SER A 45 -4.36 -3.70 -17.87
C SER A 45 -5.22 -2.56 -18.42
N GLU A 46 -5.89 -1.79 -17.56
CA GLU A 46 -6.76 -0.69 -17.97
C GLU A 46 -5.97 0.60 -18.22
N GLU A 47 -4.88 0.82 -17.49
CA GLU A 47 -3.95 1.93 -17.76
C GLU A 47 -3.27 1.80 -19.12
N LEU A 48 -2.80 0.59 -19.46
CA LEU A 48 -2.16 0.35 -20.76
C LEU A 48 -3.14 0.56 -21.93
N LYS A 49 -4.40 0.12 -21.80
CA LYS A 49 -5.45 0.36 -22.82
C LYS A 49 -5.73 1.85 -23.05
N ARG A 50 -5.54 2.68 -22.02
CA ARG A 50 -5.71 4.14 -22.11
C ARG A 50 -4.48 4.86 -22.67
N GLY A 51 -3.39 4.13 -22.97
CA GLY A 51 -2.16 4.69 -23.51
C GLY A 51 -1.18 5.20 -22.45
N ASP A 52 -1.32 4.75 -21.20
CA ASP A 52 -0.35 5.06 -20.14
C ASP A 52 0.99 4.33 -20.36
N VAL A 53 2.03 4.77 -19.65
CA VAL A 53 3.36 4.16 -19.67
C VAL A 53 3.35 2.73 -19.11
N ALA A 54 4.34 1.94 -19.54
CA ALA A 54 4.54 0.58 -19.04
C ALA A 54 4.70 0.56 -17.51
N LYS A 55 3.97 -0.33 -16.85
CA LYS A 55 4.04 -0.59 -15.40
C LYS A 55 4.95 -1.79 -15.12
N SER A 56 5.15 -2.14 -13.85
CA SER A 56 6.05 -3.24 -13.46
C SER A 56 5.75 -4.57 -14.16
N ILE A 57 4.48 -4.83 -14.49
CA ILE A 57 4.05 -6.03 -15.21
C ILE A 57 4.59 -6.03 -16.64
N GLN A 58 4.38 -4.96 -17.40
CA GLN A 58 4.85 -4.84 -18.78
C GLN A 58 6.39 -4.78 -18.86
N CYS A 59 7.03 -4.07 -17.93
CA CYS A 59 8.50 -4.02 -17.87
C CYS A 59 9.07 -5.43 -17.67
N TYR A 60 8.55 -6.20 -16.71
CA TYR A 60 9.05 -7.55 -16.45
C TYR A 60 8.80 -8.52 -17.62
N MET A 61 7.63 -8.42 -18.27
CA MET A 61 7.32 -9.19 -19.48
C MET A 61 8.33 -8.91 -20.58
N HIS A 62 8.60 -7.64 -20.86
CA HIS A 62 9.52 -7.22 -21.92
C HIS A 62 10.96 -7.63 -21.62
N GLU A 63 11.43 -7.41 -20.40
CA GLU A 63 12.81 -7.72 -19.98
C GLU A 63 13.12 -9.23 -19.98
N ASN A 64 12.11 -10.07 -19.71
CA ASN A 64 12.32 -11.51 -19.53
C ASN A 64 11.66 -12.38 -20.61
N GLY A 65 10.93 -11.77 -21.57
CA GLY A 65 10.22 -12.50 -22.63
C GLY A 65 9.13 -13.44 -22.10
N VAL A 66 8.49 -13.09 -20.98
CA VAL A 66 7.52 -13.96 -20.29
C VAL A 66 6.06 -13.51 -20.49
N SER A 67 5.11 -14.40 -20.24
CA SER A 67 3.68 -14.08 -20.29
C SER A 67 3.26 -13.12 -19.17
N GLU A 68 2.12 -12.45 -19.34
CA GLU A 68 1.55 -11.55 -18.33
C GLU A 68 1.27 -12.31 -17.02
N GLU A 69 0.77 -13.54 -17.10
CA GLU A 69 0.50 -14.37 -15.92
C GLU A 69 1.79 -14.69 -15.16
N ALA A 70 2.88 -14.96 -15.88
CA ALA A 70 4.19 -15.19 -15.26
C ALA A 70 4.72 -13.92 -14.60
N ALA A 71 4.59 -12.76 -15.25
CA ALA A 71 4.98 -11.47 -14.69
C ALA A 71 4.15 -11.12 -13.45
N ARG A 72 2.83 -11.27 -13.49
CA ARG A 72 1.94 -11.06 -12.34
C ARG A 72 2.30 -11.98 -11.17
N ARG A 73 2.62 -13.26 -11.42
CA ARG A 73 3.10 -14.18 -10.37
C ARG A 73 4.42 -13.72 -9.78
N HIS A 74 5.37 -13.28 -10.62
CA HIS A 74 6.64 -12.75 -10.16
C HIS A 74 6.44 -11.52 -9.26
N ILE A 75 5.68 -10.51 -9.72
CA ILE A 75 5.42 -9.29 -8.96
C ILE A 75 4.71 -9.59 -7.63
N LYS A 76 3.77 -10.54 -7.59
CA LYS A 76 3.17 -11.02 -6.32
C LYS A 76 4.21 -11.64 -5.39
N ASN A 77 5.22 -12.35 -5.90
CA ASN A 77 6.33 -12.86 -5.09
C ASN A 77 7.19 -11.70 -4.56
N VAL A 78 7.52 -10.71 -5.39
CA VAL A 78 8.29 -9.51 -4.96
C VAL A 78 7.56 -8.77 -3.83
N VAL A 79 6.23 -8.61 -3.93
CA VAL A 79 5.41 -8.06 -2.84
C VAL A 79 5.56 -8.88 -1.55
N ARG A 80 5.53 -10.21 -1.63
CA ARG A 80 5.67 -11.08 -0.45
C ARG A 80 7.05 -10.93 0.19
N GLU A 81 8.11 -10.84 -0.59
CA GLU A 81 9.46 -10.61 -0.07
C GLU A 81 9.60 -9.20 0.54
N ALA A 82 9.06 -8.18 -0.12
CA ALA A 82 9.04 -6.81 0.42
C ALA A 82 8.30 -6.74 1.78
N TRP A 83 7.21 -7.50 1.94
CA TRP A 83 6.52 -7.63 3.24
C TRP A 83 7.40 -8.24 4.34
N LYS A 84 8.19 -9.27 4.02
CA LYS A 84 9.14 -9.84 4.98
C LYS A 84 10.16 -8.80 5.41
N MET A 85 10.71 -8.04 4.45
CA MET A 85 11.67 -6.99 4.75
C MET A 85 11.05 -5.87 5.59
N LEU A 86 9.83 -5.44 5.26
CA LEU A 86 9.10 -4.43 6.03
C LEU A 86 8.85 -4.89 7.48
N ASN A 87 8.48 -6.16 7.67
CA ASN A 87 8.31 -6.74 9.01
C ASN A 87 9.61 -6.80 9.80
N VAL A 88 10.73 -7.15 9.16
CA VAL A 88 12.06 -7.11 9.79
C VAL A 88 12.39 -5.70 10.24
N GLN A 89 12.19 -4.68 9.39
CA GLN A 89 12.44 -3.28 9.75
C GLN A 89 11.56 -2.82 10.91
N ARG A 90 10.30 -3.23 10.94
CA ARG A 90 9.39 -2.94 12.06
C ARG A 90 9.86 -3.56 13.37
N LEU A 91 10.32 -4.80 13.35
CA LEU A 91 10.76 -5.54 14.55
C LEU A 91 12.14 -5.12 15.05
N ARG A 92 13.01 -4.60 14.18
CA ARG A 92 14.31 -4.00 14.54
C ARG A 92 14.18 -2.64 15.27
N GLY A 93 12.95 -2.21 15.59
CA GLY A 93 12.54 -0.87 16.03
C GLY A 93 13.13 -0.30 17.32
N GLY A 94 14.26 -0.79 17.83
CA GLY A 94 15.02 -0.13 18.90
C GLY A 94 15.86 1.07 18.43
N ALA A 95 16.11 1.21 17.12
CA ALA A 95 17.01 2.23 16.56
C ALA A 95 16.34 3.24 15.60
N SER A 96 15.04 3.08 15.30
CA SER A 96 14.34 4.00 14.39
C SER A 96 13.92 5.27 15.14
N PRO A 97 14.15 6.47 14.58
CA PRO A 97 13.64 7.71 15.15
C PRO A 97 12.13 7.87 14.93
N LEU A 98 11.50 7.02 14.13
CA LEU A 98 10.06 7.09 13.85
C LEU A 98 9.23 6.70 15.07
N SER A 99 8.28 7.57 15.42
CA SER A 99 7.24 7.25 16.39
C SER A 99 6.37 6.07 15.93
N GLN A 100 5.73 5.41 16.89
CA GLN A 100 4.76 4.35 16.62
C GLN A 100 3.58 4.86 15.77
N ALA A 101 3.19 6.11 15.93
CA ALA A 101 2.11 6.72 15.16
C ALA A 101 2.47 6.88 13.67
N VAL A 102 3.66 7.40 13.37
CA VAL A 102 4.15 7.53 11.99
C VAL A 102 4.36 6.16 11.36
N SER A 103 5.01 5.23 12.08
CA SER A 103 5.23 3.86 11.61
C SER A 103 3.92 3.11 11.36
N GLY A 104 2.94 3.27 12.26
CA GLY A 104 1.60 2.68 12.13
C GLY A 104 0.83 3.24 10.92
N SER A 105 0.96 4.54 10.65
CA SER A 105 0.32 5.18 9.50
C SER A 105 0.88 4.67 8.18
N LEU A 106 2.20 4.49 8.09
CA LEU A 106 2.85 3.88 6.91
C LEU A 106 2.39 2.42 6.70
N LEU A 107 2.30 1.63 7.77
CA LEU A 107 1.77 0.25 7.68
C LEU A 107 0.31 0.22 7.24
N ASN A 108 -0.51 1.16 7.72
CA ASN A 108 -1.91 1.26 7.33
C ASN A 108 -2.05 1.70 5.87
N LEU A 109 -1.17 2.57 5.37
CA LEU A 109 -1.11 2.90 3.95
C LEU A 109 -0.81 1.65 3.09
N VAL A 110 0.18 0.85 3.50
CA VAL A 110 0.51 -0.41 2.81
C VAL A 110 -0.68 -1.37 2.80
N ARG A 111 -1.36 -1.55 3.93
CA ARG A 111 -2.57 -2.39 4.03
C ARG A 111 -3.73 -1.83 3.21
N GLY A 112 -3.90 -0.50 3.19
CA GLY A 112 -4.89 0.20 2.39
C GLY A 112 -4.68 -0.07 0.90
N ALA A 113 -3.45 -0.05 0.42
CA ALA A 113 -3.13 -0.40 -0.98
C ALA A 113 -3.56 -1.83 -1.32
N HIS A 114 -3.34 -2.82 -0.44
CA HIS A 114 -3.89 -4.16 -0.64
C HIS A 114 -5.42 -4.13 -0.77
N CYS A 115 -6.11 -3.46 0.15
CA CYS A 115 -7.57 -3.36 0.13
C CYS A 115 -8.10 -2.71 -1.16
N PHE A 116 -7.45 -1.64 -1.63
CA PHE A 116 -7.86 -0.92 -2.83
C PHE A 116 -7.62 -1.72 -4.10
N TYR A 117 -6.50 -2.43 -4.21
CA TYR A 117 -6.06 -3.02 -5.48
C TYR A 117 -6.23 -4.55 -5.58
N GLN A 118 -6.68 -5.21 -4.52
CA GLN A 118 -6.88 -6.68 -4.52
C GLN A 118 -7.83 -7.17 -5.62
N HIS A 119 -8.80 -6.34 -6.04
CA HIS A 119 -9.86 -6.70 -6.99
C HIS A 119 -9.89 -5.81 -8.24
N GLY A 120 -8.76 -5.20 -8.60
CA GLY A 120 -8.64 -4.27 -9.73
C GLY A 120 -8.45 -2.83 -9.25
N ASP A 121 -8.79 -1.85 -10.09
CA ASP A 121 -8.61 -0.43 -9.78
C ASP A 121 -9.71 0.11 -8.83
N GLY A 122 -9.58 -0.21 -7.54
CA GLY A 122 -10.50 0.29 -6.52
C GLY A 122 -10.34 1.77 -6.16
N HIS A 123 -9.34 2.47 -6.71
CA HIS A 123 -9.10 3.89 -6.45
C HIS A 123 -9.66 4.78 -7.56
N GLY A 124 -9.30 4.49 -8.81
CA GLY A 124 -9.64 5.30 -9.98
C GLY A 124 -10.99 4.95 -10.61
N SER A 125 -11.57 3.79 -10.30
CA SER A 125 -12.80 3.35 -10.95
C SER A 125 -13.97 3.10 -9.98
N GLN A 126 -15.18 3.39 -10.47
CA GLN A 126 -16.39 3.55 -9.64
C GLN A 126 -17.10 2.23 -9.26
N ASN A 127 -16.65 1.09 -9.78
CA ASN A 127 -17.43 -0.16 -9.83
C ASN A 127 -16.86 -1.33 -9.02
N HIS A 128 -15.98 -1.10 -8.05
CA HIS A 128 -15.36 -2.20 -7.30
C HIS A 128 -15.96 -2.44 -5.91
N LEU A 129 -15.67 -3.65 -5.41
CA LEU A 129 -15.84 -4.10 -4.03
C LEU A 129 -15.39 -3.05 -2.99
N THR A 130 -14.39 -2.24 -3.34
CA THR A 130 -13.91 -1.10 -2.54
C THR A 130 -15.02 -0.11 -2.18
N LYS A 131 -15.94 0.20 -3.10
CA LYS A 131 -17.08 1.08 -2.82
C LYS A 131 -18.00 0.45 -1.77
N HIS A 132 -18.24 -0.86 -1.87
CA HIS A 132 -19.02 -1.59 -0.87
C HIS A 132 -18.34 -1.57 0.50
N HIS A 133 -17.02 -1.79 0.58
CA HIS A 133 -16.28 -1.67 1.83
C HIS A 133 -16.36 -0.26 2.43
N ALA A 134 -16.24 0.79 1.60
CA ALA A 134 -16.35 2.16 2.05
C ALA A 134 -17.75 2.49 2.58
N LEU A 135 -18.80 2.02 1.89
CA LEU A 135 -20.18 2.19 2.33
C LEU A 135 -20.42 1.50 3.68
N SER A 136 -20.01 0.24 3.79
CA SER A 136 -20.15 -0.54 5.01
C SER A 136 -19.38 0.04 6.20
N LEU A 137 -18.19 0.60 5.97
CA LEU A 137 -17.38 1.17 7.05
C LEU A 137 -17.88 2.54 7.52
N LEU A 138 -18.41 3.37 6.62
CA LEU A 138 -18.71 4.78 6.90
C LEU A 138 -20.19 5.07 7.13
N PHE A 139 -21.08 4.26 6.55
CA PHE A 139 -22.52 4.55 6.52
C PHE A 139 -23.38 3.46 7.15
N ASP A 140 -22.91 2.20 7.21
CA ASP A 140 -23.67 1.12 7.83
C ASP A 140 -23.32 1.02 9.33
N PRO A 141 -24.25 1.35 10.24
CA PRO A 141 -23.99 1.23 11.66
C PRO A 141 -23.90 -0.25 12.08
N ILE A 142 -23.01 -0.55 13.02
CA ILE A 142 -22.95 -1.87 13.65
C ILE A 142 -24.20 -2.02 14.55
N PRO A 143 -25.05 -3.05 14.33
CA PRO A 143 -26.21 -3.25 15.18
C PRO A 143 -25.81 -3.48 16.63
N LEU A 144 -26.39 -2.71 17.55
CA LEU A 144 -26.26 -2.95 18.98
C LEU A 144 -27.34 -3.96 19.37
N TYR A 145 -26.94 -5.20 19.67
CA TYR A 145 -27.84 -6.15 20.31
C TYR A 145 -27.99 -5.75 21.77
N ASN A 146 -29.18 -5.29 22.16
CA ASN A 146 -29.51 -5.12 23.57
C ASN A 146 -29.64 -6.50 24.19
N PHE A 147 -28.63 -6.92 24.95
CA PHE A 147 -28.80 -8.01 25.91
C PHE A 147 -29.68 -7.49 27.05
N THR A 148 -31.01 -7.59 26.89
CA THR A 148 -31.93 -7.45 28.01
C THR A 148 -31.82 -8.71 28.86
N SER A 149 -31.06 -8.60 29.95
CA SER A 149 -31.09 -9.49 31.11
C SER A 149 -32.44 -9.42 31.84
#